data_AF-A0A8H4JKW8-F1
#
_entry.id   AF-A0A8H4JKW8-F1
#
_cell.length_a   1.000
_cell.length_b   1.000
_cell.length_c   1.000
_cell.angle_alpha   90.00
_cell.angle_beta   90.00
_cell.angle_gamma   90.00
#
_symmetry.space_group_name_H-M   'P 1'
#
loop_
_entity.id
_entity.type
_entity.pdbx_description
1 polymer ?
#
loop_
_entity_poly.entity_id
_entity_poly.type
_entity_poly.pdbx_seq_one_letter_code
_entity_poly.pdbx_strand_id
1 'polypeptide(L)'
;MNPFTLYQDDGSSDPQYRATVESIKASIAQPPCECDDCQNGFYTVKEQYSPGLSYRRRLSDKEAGRHVLSAVEDIHRRQASLTKCINIYGDVLLSRWKKRSQAKREALLKEAAPELEEDQWLLPRTAYSPQHWAAFDSRQLTLGWAAGFFDVDFSAKCVVMYGDQYGSLVDWEEKAAHRADTLGFPRAMLVLEVQAYLMGVLCSIVERILDGVDPSQPPRVDKWRELVSHEAFRETEFDSNYLLTLAKTRLDETRDHLWRFRNNIYPGAPLPIQYDKALGALELLLVNQVIYRASRLKELLPFVPGLQKHWSLEPEANLPNTIGFLKREASANTQEALTEDPLDWCLVQLQAKPDDQRAFDHAMLFAMLQDHLSSNPSEKKRLDEIIYQTLSDLSTCHEMLLAVRFHRPQNAARTVQEVRATEYRETWMPRRSESYKKDLSLLQRIGAALIRDFYLAKPPTGPKNTDWLTRSGVLHTAIENFWESIRGIVRDEFGGFAFSSTEVDSLLEVVSANLSAEYLQQEQRTEADLRDNTT
;
A
#
# COMPACT_ATOMS: atom_id res chain seq x y z
N MET A 1 19.74 -6.05 23.53
CA MET A 1 20.92 -6.77 23.00
C MET A 1 20.75 -6.87 21.50
N ASN A 2 21.75 -6.47 20.70
CA ASN A 2 21.67 -6.62 19.25
C ASN A 2 22.01 -8.09 18.89
N PRO A 3 21.05 -8.92 18.45
CA PRO A 3 21.27 -10.36 18.22
C PRO A 3 22.19 -10.64 17.02
N PHE A 4 22.67 -9.60 16.31
CA PHE A 4 23.41 -9.72 15.06
C PHE A 4 24.90 -9.31 15.16
N THR A 5 25.49 -9.40 16.35
CA THR A 5 26.90 -9.00 16.55
C THR A 5 27.85 -10.14 16.15
N LEU A 6 28.78 -9.86 15.23
CA LEU A 6 29.86 -10.77 14.81
C LEU A 6 30.97 -10.84 15.88
N TYR A 7 31.39 -12.04 16.25
CA TYR A 7 32.53 -12.27 17.15
C TYR A 7 33.58 -13.17 16.50
N GLN A 8 34.85 -12.98 16.85
CA GLN A 8 35.94 -13.89 16.50
C GLN A 8 35.84 -15.16 17.36
N ASP A 9 36.03 -16.32 16.74
CA ASP A 9 35.89 -17.63 17.39
C ASP A 9 37.08 -17.89 18.35
N ASP A 10 36.80 -18.01 19.65
CA ASP A 10 37.79 -18.40 20.68
C ASP A 10 37.70 -19.89 21.05
N GLY A 11 36.75 -20.62 20.43
CA GLY A 11 36.58 -22.06 20.59
C GLY A 11 36.15 -22.53 21.99
N SER A 12 35.73 -21.64 22.90
CA SER A 12 35.54 -22.01 24.32
C SER A 12 34.17 -21.68 24.94
N SER A 13 33.16 -21.26 24.17
CA SER A 13 31.85 -20.89 24.72
C SER A 13 30.65 -21.57 24.05
N ASP A 14 29.67 -22.00 24.87
CA ASP A 14 28.42 -22.64 24.44
C ASP A 14 27.57 -21.71 23.54
N PRO A 15 26.81 -22.26 22.57
CA PRO A 15 26.12 -21.46 21.55
C PRO A 15 24.85 -20.79 22.13
N GLN A 16 24.97 -19.51 22.49
CA GLN A 16 23.87 -18.56 22.31
C GLN A 16 23.79 -18.22 20.82
N TYR A 17 22.59 -18.09 20.22
CA TYR A 17 22.33 -17.61 18.84
C TYR A 17 23.46 -16.73 18.25
N ARG A 18 24.49 -17.36 17.67
CA ARG A 18 25.72 -16.70 17.20
C ARG A 18 26.20 -17.45 15.97
N ALA A 19 26.24 -16.76 14.83
CA ALA A 19 26.91 -17.26 13.64
C ALA A 19 28.39 -16.85 13.69
N THR A 20 29.31 -17.79 13.50
CA THR A 20 30.74 -17.47 13.39
C THR A 20 31.03 -16.91 12.00
N VAL A 21 32.13 -16.16 11.87
CA VAL A 21 32.56 -15.65 10.56
C VAL A 21 32.79 -16.81 9.58
N GLU A 22 33.30 -17.93 10.08
CA GLU A 22 33.53 -19.17 9.34
C GLU A 22 32.21 -19.81 8.90
N SER A 23 31.20 -19.88 9.77
CA SER A 23 29.89 -20.44 9.41
C SER A 23 29.16 -19.60 8.37
N ILE A 24 29.24 -18.27 8.47
CA ILE A 24 28.69 -17.35 7.46
C ILE A 24 29.41 -17.56 6.13
N LYS A 25 30.75 -17.55 6.11
CA LYS A 25 31.52 -17.79 4.88
C LYS A 25 31.18 -19.14 4.24
N ALA A 26 30.95 -20.18 5.03
CA ALA A 26 30.58 -21.50 4.55
C ALA A 26 29.16 -21.55 3.98
N SER A 27 28.23 -20.70 4.46
CA SER A 27 26.84 -20.70 4.02
C SER A 27 26.58 -19.85 2.77
N ILE A 28 27.42 -18.85 2.47
CA ILE A 28 27.29 -17.97 1.30
C ILE A 28 27.04 -18.77 0.03
N ALA A 29 25.91 -18.58 -0.64
CA ALA A 29 25.53 -19.27 -1.87
C ALA A 29 25.17 -18.27 -2.98
N GLN A 30 25.51 -18.60 -4.22
CA GLN A 30 25.14 -17.78 -5.37
C GLN A 30 23.65 -17.99 -5.71
N PRO A 31 22.80 -16.95 -5.68
CA PRO A 31 21.43 -17.07 -6.14
C PRO A 31 21.39 -17.21 -7.68
N PRO A 32 20.34 -17.82 -8.25
CA PRO A 32 20.18 -17.96 -9.70
C PRO A 32 20.15 -16.61 -10.45
N CYS A 33 19.65 -15.56 -9.80
CA CYS A 33 19.57 -14.19 -10.32
C CYS A 33 19.57 -13.19 -9.16
N GLU A 34 20.16 -12.01 -9.36
CA GLU A 34 20.25 -10.91 -8.36
C GLU A 34 19.44 -9.66 -8.75
N CYS A 35 18.54 -9.76 -9.73
CA CYS A 35 17.62 -8.66 -10.05
C CYS A 35 16.66 -8.37 -8.89
N ASP A 36 16.08 -7.17 -8.87
CA ASP A 36 15.19 -6.71 -7.79
C ASP A 36 13.98 -7.67 -7.57
N ASP A 37 13.44 -8.27 -8.63
CA ASP A 37 12.36 -9.26 -8.54
C ASP A 37 12.81 -10.56 -7.84
N CYS A 38 14.03 -11.01 -8.12
CA CYS A 38 14.58 -12.25 -7.58
C CYS A 38 15.18 -12.09 -6.17
N GLN A 39 15.58 -10.88 -5.77
CA GLN A 39 15.96 -10.56 -4.39
C GLN A 39 14.81 -10.81 -3.40
N ASN A 40 13.58 -10.78 -3.91
CA ASN A 40 12.43 -11.18 -3.12
C ASN A 40 12.49 -12.68 -2.77
N GLY A 41 13.11 -13.56 -3.56
CA GLY A 41 13.19 -15.01 -3.28
C GLY A 41 14.53 -15.50 -2.71
N PHE A 42 15.60 -14.73 -2.90
CA PHE A 42 16.96 -15.06 -2.48
C PHE A 42 17.71 -13.84 -1.95
N TYR A 43 18.62 -14.04 -1.00
CA TYR A 43 19.55 -12.98 -0.59
C TYR A 43 20.67 -12.86 -1.62
N THR A 44 21.06 -11.63 -1.96
CA THR A 44 22.25 -11.40 -2.80
C THR A 44 23.51 -11.89 -2.11
N VAL A 45 24.56 -12.20 -2.86
CA VAL A 45 25.85 -12.62 -2.26
C VAL A 45 26.38 -11.57 -1.29
N LYS A 46 26.17 -10.28 -1.59
CA LYS A 46 26.60 -9.17 -0.74
C LYS A 46 25.85 -9.14 0.60
N GLU A 47 24.54 -9.41 0.58
CA GLU A 47 23.71 -9.40 1.79
C GLU A 47 24.07 -10.53 2.74
N GLN A 48 24.42 -11.70 2.22
CA GLN A 48 24.71 -12.91 3.00
C GLN A 48 25.90 -12.79 3.96
N TYR A 49 26.76 -11.76 3.79
CA TYR A 49 27.80 -11.45 4.76
C TYR A 49 27.25 -10.85 6.07
N SER A 50 26.00 -10.38 6.07
CA SER A 50 25.29 -9.98 7.28
C SER A 50 24.73 -11.24 7.98
N PRO A 51 24.98 -11.45 9.28
CA PRO A 51 24.53 -12.64 10.00
C PRO A 51 23.03 -12.94 9.83
N GLY A 52 22.17 -11.92 9.91
CA GLY A 52 20.72 -12.09 9.76
C GLY A 52 20.25 -12.43 8.35
N LEU A 53 21.09 -12.19 7.33
CA LEU A 53 20.78 -12.48 5.92
C LEU A 53 21.61 -13.66 5.39
N SER A 54 22.23 -14.43 6.28
CA SER A 54 22.98 -15.63 5.94
C SER A 54 22.06 -16.85 5.95
N TYR A 55 22.36 -17.85 5.11
CA TYR A 55 21.63 -19.10 5.12
C TYR A 55 22.12 -20.00 6.26
N ARG A 56 21.22 -20.78 6.87
CA ARG A 56 21.58 -21.75 7.91
C ARG A 56 22.52 -22.84 7.38
N ARG A 57 22.18 -23.37 6.20
CA ARG A 57 22.92 -24.41 5.46
C ARG A 57 22.40 -24.51 4.04
N ARG A 58 23.07 -25.32 3.22
CA ARG A 58 22.63 -25.66 1.86
C ARG A 58 22.01 -27.06 1.82
N LEU A 59 20.90 -27.18 1.12
CA LEU A 59 20.19 -28.44 0.93
C LEU A 59 20.50 -29.04 -0.44
N SER A 60 20.55 -30.36 -0.50
CA SER A 60 20.45 -31.08 -1.77
C SER A 60 19.04 -30.96 -2.34
N ASP A 61 18.89 -31.12 -3.65
CA ASP A 61 17.58 -31.12 -4.32
C ASP A 61 16.61 -32.14 -3.72
N LYS A 62 17.12 -33.29 -3.25
CA LYS A 62 16.34 -34.32 -2.57
C LYS A 62 15.85 -33.88 -1.18
N GLU A 63 16.66 -33.12 -0.44
CA GLU A 63 16.25 -32.55 0.85
C GLU A 63 15.22 -31.44 0.66
N ALA A 64 15.50 -30.50 -0.24
CA ALA A 64 14.58 -29.44 -0.62
C ALA A 64 13.22 -30.01 -1.05
N GLY A 65 13.22 -31.01 -1.92
CA GLY A 65 11.98 -31.66 -2.39
C GLY A 65 11.20 -32.33 -1.26
N ARG A 66 11.87 -32.95 -0.28
CA ARG A 66 11.19 -33.54 0.89
C ARG A 66 10.55 -32.48 1.79
N HIS A 67 11.24 -31.36 2.02
CA HIS A 67 10.70 -30.28 2.85
C HIS A 67 9.45 -29.67 2.23
N VAL A 68 9.50 -29.34 0.94
CA VAL A 68 8.36 -28.78 0.20
C VAL A 68 7.19 -29.76 0.18
N LEU A 69 7.44 -31.03 -0.17
CA LEU A 69 6.39 -32.04 -0.20
C LEU A 69 5.71 -32.20 1.16
N SER A 70 6.49 -32.29 2.24
CA SER A 70 5.96 -32.42 3.60
C SER A 70 5.07 -31.24 3.98
N ALA A 71 5.48 -30.00 3.66
CA ALA A 71 4.69 -28.81 3.97
C ALA A 71 3.38 -28.78 3.17
N VAL A 72 3.44 -29.06 1.87
CA VAL A 72 2.28 -29.06 0.96
C VAL A 72 1.27 -30.14 1.34
N GLU A 73 1.75 -31.35 1.66
CA GLU A 73 0.89 -32.44 2.15
C GLU A 73 0.19 -32.08 3.46
N ASP A 74 0.88 -31.39 4.38
CA ASP A 74 0.25 -30.94 5.63
C ASP A 74 -0.83 -29.87 5.37
N ILE A 75 -0.53 -28.86 4.53
CA ILE A 75 -1.49 -27.82 4.12
C ILE A 75 -2.74 -28.45 3.51
N HIS A 76 -2.58 -29.31 2.50
CA HIS A 76 -3.73 -29.91 1.80
C HIS A 76 -4.55 -30.81 2.73
N ARG A 77 -3.90 -31.59 3.59
CA ARG A 77 -4.58 -32.46 4.56
C ARG A 77 -5.42 -31.64 5.53
N ARG A 78 -4.86 -30.56 6.11
CA ARG A 78 -5.56 -29.68 7.05
C ARG A 78 -6.69 -28.92 6.37
N GLN A 79 -6.45 -28.39 5.18
CA GLN A 79 -7.48 -27.71 4.40
C GLN A 79 -8.64 -28.66 4.05
N ALA A 80 -8.35 -29.89 3.60
CA ALA A 80 -9.38 -30.88 3.34
C ALA A 80 -10.19 -31.22 4.60
N SER A 81 -9.52 -31.33 5.76
CA SER A 81 -10.18 -31.52 7.05
C SER A 81 -11.10 -30.35 7.40
N LEU A 82 -10.63 -29.11 7.28
CA LEU A 82 -11.42 -27.90 7.52
C LEU A 82 -12.62 -27.80 6.58
N THR A 83 -12.42 -28.00 5.28
CA THR A 83 -13.49 -27.95 4.29
C THR A 83 -14.53 -29.03 4.56
N LYS A 84 -14.12 -30.25 4.90
CA LYS A 84 -15.04 -31.33 5.31
C LYS A 84 -15.83 -30.90 6.55
N CYS A 85 -15.15 -30.37 7.56
CA CYS A 85 -15.74 -29.92 8.81
C CYS A 85 -16.78 -28.81 8.59
N ILE A 86 -16.44 -27.79 7.79
CA ILE A 86 -17.33 -26.67 7.44
C ILE A 86 -18.55 -27.17 6.65
N ASN A 87 -18.36 -28.09 5.71
CA ASN A 87 -19.46 -28.65 4.92
C ASN A 87 -20.49 -29.42 5.76
N ILE A 88 -20.07 -30.00 6.88
CA ILE A 88 -20.97 -30.75 7.78
C ILE A 88 -21.51 -29.84 8.89
N TYR A 89 -20.68 -28.98 9.47
CA TYR A 89 -20.97 -28.27 10.72
C TYR A 89 -20.99 -26.74 10.60
N GLY A 90 -20.92 -26.16 9.40
CA GLY A 90 -20.83 -24.72 9.17
C GLY A 90 -21.86 -23.87 9.93
N ASP A 91 -23.13 -24.30 9.94
CA ASP A 91 -24.18 -23.56 10.65
C ASP A 91 -24.06 -23.70 12.18
N VAL A 92 -23.57 -24.85 12.64
CA VAL A 92 -23.33 -25.12 14.07
C VAL A 92 -22.14 -24.30 14.54
N LEU A 93 -21.05 -24.25 13.77
CA LEU A 93 -19.90 -23.38 13.98
C LEU A 93 -20.34 -21.93 14.14
N LEU A 94 -21.09 -21.41 13.16
CA LEU A 94 -21.57 -20.04 13.16
C LEU A 94 -22.45 -19.74 14.37
N SER A 95 -23.41 -20.61 14.68
CA SER A 95 -24.29 -20.46 15.84
C SER A 95 -23.52 -20.47 17.16
N ARG A 96 -22.59 -21.42 17.36
CA ARG A 96 -21.79 -21.51 18.59
C ARG A 96 -20.87 -20.31 18.75
N TRP A 97 -20.22 -19.87 17.67
CA TRP A 97 -19.37 -18.68 17.67
C TRP A 97 -20.15 -17.42 18.04
N LYS A 98 -21.31 -17.19 17.40
CA LYS A 98 -22.19 -16.04 17.68
C LYS A 98 -22.67 -16.01 19.13
N LYS A 99 -22.94 -17.17 19.74
CA LYS A 99 -23.40 -17.28 21.14
C LYS A 99 -22.30 -17.04 22.18
N ARG A 100 -21.01 -17.10 21.81
CA ARG A 100 -19.91 -16.80 22.74
C ARG A 100 -19.75 -15.29 22.92
N SER A 101 -19.57 -14.86 24.16
CA SER A 101 -19.14 -13.48 24.49
C SER A 101 -17.71 -13.24 24.03
N GLN A 102 -17.30 -11.97 23.94
CA GLN A 102 -15.93 -11.59 23.55
C GLN A 102 -14.86 -12.29 24.42
N ALA A 103 -14.98 -12.23 25.76
CA ALA A 103 -14.04 -12.90 26.67
C ALA A 103 -13.96 -14.42 26.45
N LYS A 104 -15.08 -15.08 26.10
CA LYS A 104 -15.10 -16.52 25.79
C LYS A 104 -14.53 -16.86 24.41
N ARG A 105 -14.53 -15.90 23.49
CA ARG A 105 -13.86 -16.03 22.18
C ARG A 105 -12.36 -15.87 22.36
N GLU A 106 -11.94 -14.83 23.07
CA GLU A 106 -10.53 -14.55 23.40
C GLU A 106 -9.88 -15.75 24.12
N ALA A 107 -10.50 -16.26 25.18
CA ALA A 107 -9.98 -17.43 25.90
C ALA A 107 -9.83 -18.65 24.97
N LEU A 108 -10.81 -18.91 24.11
CA LEU A 108 -10.74 -20.02 23.15
C LEU A 108 -9.61 -19.82 22.14
N LEU A 109 -9.42 -18.59 21.64
CA LEU A 109 -8.34 -18.27 20.70
C LEU A 109 -6.98 -18.43 21.36
N LYS A 110 -6.77 -17.91 22.58
CA LYS A 110 -5.55 -18.09 23.37
C LYS A 110 -5.27 -19.56 23.70
N GLU A 111 -6.29 -20.37 23.95
CA GLU A 111 -6.12 -21.82 24.12
C GLU A 111 -5.78 -22.54 22.81
N ALA A 112 -6.35 -22.09 21.68
CA ALA A 112 -6.17 -22.73 20.38
C ALA A 112 -4.83 -22.36 19.73
N ALA A 113 -4.36 -21.14 19.98
CA ALA A 113 -3.12 -20.55 19.50
C ALA A 113 -2.57 -19.59 20.59
N PRO A 114 -1.77 -20.12 21.54
CA PRO A 114 -1.21 -19.32 22.64
C PRO A 114 -0.30 -18.19 22.18
N GLU A 115 0.27 -18.31 20.99
CA GLU A 115 1.17 -17.33 20.37
C GLU A 115 0.43 -16.36 19.44
N LEU A 116 -0.91 -16.39 19.41
CA LEU A 116 -1.69 -15.47 18.61
C LEU A 116 -1.62 -14.06 19.22
N GLU A 117 -1.18 -13.09 18.43
CA GLU A 117 -1.20 -11.67 18.78
C GLU A 117 -2.62 -11.19 19.11
N GLU A 118 -2.75 -10.34 20.12
CA GLU A 118 -4.07 -9.96 20.67
C GLU A 118 -4.94 -9.17 19.67
N ASP A 119 -4.31 -8.50 18.70
CA ASP A 119 -4.97 -7.49 17.84
C ASP A 119 -5.07 -7.87 16.35
N GLN A 120 -4.51 -9.01 15.89
CA GLN A 120 -4.46 -9.36 14.46
C GLN A 120 -5.35 -10.56 14.10
N TRP A 121 -6.29 -10.35 13.16
CA TRP A 121 -7.38 -11.30 12.89
C TRP A 121 -7.14 -12.18 11.66
N LEU A 122 -7.64 -13.42 11.76
CA LEU A 122 -7.54 -14.47 10.74
C LEU A 122 -8.46 -14.16 9.54
N LEU A 123 -7.89 -14.07 8.33
CA LEU A 123 -8.67 -13.99 7.09
C LEU A 123 -9.34 -15.35 6.75
N PRO A 124 -10.50 -15.37 6.06
CA PRO A 124 -11.16 -16.61 5.67
C PRO A 124 -10.33 -17.44 4.68
N ARG A 125 -9.52 -18.38 5.18
CA ARG A 125 -8.61 -19.19 4.34
C ARG A 125 -9.27 -20.39 3.63
N THR A 126 -10.55 -20.64 3.87
CA THR A 126 -11.26 -21.83 3.33
C THR A 126 -11.99 -21.57 2.02
N ALA A 127 -12.20 -20.29 1.65
CA ALA A 127 -12.87 -19.91 0.41
C ALA A 127 -11.96 -20.03 -0.83
N TYR A 128 -10.65 -19.98 -0.65
CA TYR A 128 -9.66 -20.02 -1.72
C TYR A 128 -8.57 -21.07 -1.43
N SER A 129 -7.97 -21.62 -2.47
CA SER A 129 -6.85 -22.57 -2.31
C SER A 129 -5.55 -21.85 -1.87
N PRO A 130 -4.57 -22.56 -1.30
CA PRO A 130 -3.36 -21.94 -0.74
C PRO A 130 -2.56 -21.10 -1.74
N GLN A 131 -2.53 -21.51 -3.02
CA GLN A 131 -1.93 -20.73 -4.11
C GLN A 131 -2.51 -19.32 -4.30
N HIS A 132 -3.79 -19.09 -3.96
CA HIS A 132 -4.39 -17.76 -4.06
C HIS A 132 -3.92 -16.83 -2.93
N TRP A 133 -3.44 -17.41 -1.83
CA TRP A 133 -2.92 -16.67 -0.69
C TRP A 133 -1.40 -16.51 -0.72
N ALA A 134 -0.69 -17.31 -1.53
CA ALA A 134 0.77 -17.34 -1.57
C ALA A 134 1.41 -15.96 -1.79
N ALA A 135 0.83 -15.14 -2.69
CA ALA A 135 1.31 -13.79 -2.96
C ALA A 135 1.12 -12.85 -1.75
N PHE A 136 -0.06 -12.93 -1.12
CA PHE A 136 -0.37 -12.17 0.08
C PHE A 136 0.54 -12.58 1.25
N ASP A 137 0.67 -13.88 1.51
CA ASP A 137 1.50 -14.42 2.58
C ASP A 137 2.99 -14.08 2.37
N SER A 138 3.49 -14.17 1.14
CA SER A 138 4.85 -13.74 0.81
C SER A 138 5.07 -12.24 1.07
N ARG A 139 4.06 -11.40 0.79
CA ARG A 139 4.13 -9.96 1.05
C ARG A 139 4.22 -9.66 2.54
N GLN A 140 3.46 -10.36 3.39
CA GLN A 140 3.52 -10.20 4.86
C GLN A 140 4.93 -10.46 5.41
N LEU A 141 5.72 -11.29 4.75
CA LEU A 141 7.09 -11.62 5.15
C LEU A 141 8.15 -10.61 4.67
N THR A 142 7.80 -9.62 3.83
CA THR A 142 8.77 -8.76 3.14
C THR A 142 9.70 -8.02 4.10
N LEU A 143 9.16 -7.39 5.14
CA LEU A 143 9.96 -6.64 6.11
C LEU A 143 10.89 -7.56 6.89
N GLY A 144 10.37 -8.67 7.43
CA GLY A 144 11.17 -9.64 8.18
C GLY A 144 12.26 -10.28 7.33
N TRP A 145 11.98 -10.50 6.05
CA TRP A 145 12.93 -11.02 5.07
C TRP A 145 14.06 -10.01 4.83
N ALA A 146 13.73 -8.78 4.48
CA ALA A 146 14.72 -7.73 4.22
C ALA A 146 15.53 -7.32 5.46
N ALA A 147 14.97 -7.54 6.66
CA ALA A 147 15.62 -7.28 7.94
C ALA A 147 16.44 -8.48 8.46
N GLY A 148 16.34 -9.66 7.83
CA GLY A 148 17.08 -10.85 8.23
C GLY A 148 16.59 -11.47 9.54
N PHE A 149 15.26 -11.49 9.75
CA PHE A 149 14.63 -12.07 10.94
C PHE A 149 14.33 -13.56 10.80
N PHE A 150 14.50 -14.12 9.60
CA PHE A 150 14.21 -15.52 9.32
C PHE A 150 15.47 -16.33 9.15
N ASP A 151 15.51 -17.47 9.84
CA ASP A 151 16.58 -18.45 9.72
C ASP A 151 16.20 -19.52 8.68
N VAL A 152 16.78 -19.42 7.48
CA VAL A 152 16.34 -20.14 6.28
C VAL A 152 17.45 -21.02 5.68
N ASP A 153 17.06 -22.16 5.12
CA ASP A 153 17.94 -23.06 4.38
C ASP A 153 18.04 -22.64 2.89
N PHE A 154 19.20 -22.82 2.26
CA PHE A 154 19.40 -22.52 0.84
C PHE A 154 19.18 -23.73 -0.07
N SER A 155 18.44 -23.52 -1.15
CA SER A 155 18.49 -24.33 -2.38
C SER A 155 18.38 -23.37 -3.57
N ALA A 156 19.12 -23.61 -4.66
CA ALA A 156 19.02 -22.79 -5.87
C ALA A 156 17.71 -23.02 -6.66
N LYS A 157 16.89 -24.00 -6.24
CA LYS A 157 15.59 -24.30 -6.83
C LYS A 157 14.55 -23.25 -6.47
N CYS A 158 13.45 -23.27 -7.19
CA CYS A 158 12.25 -22.52 -6.88
C CYS A 158 11.09 -23.46 -6.56
N VAL A 159 10.04 -22.92 -5.95
CA VAL A 159 8.78 -23.62 -5.71
C VAL A 159 7.70 -22.93 -6.51
N VAL A 160 6.84 -23.70 -7.17
CA VAL A 160 5.65 -23.17 -7.86
C VAL A 160 4.67 -22.64 -6.81
N MET A 161 4.39 -21.34 -6.85
CA MET A 161 3.51 -20.65 -5.92
C MET A 161 2.13 -20.35 -6.52
N TYR A 162 1.95 -20.54 -7.83
CA TYR A 162 0.66 -20.39 -8.50
C TYR A 162 0.54 -21.31 -9.72
N GLY A 163 -0.63 -21.94 -9.89
CA GLY A 163 -0.95 -22.85 -10.98
C GLY A 163 -1.07 -24.32 -10.56
N ASP A 164 -1.33 -25.20 -11.52
CA ASP A 164 -1.66 -26.62 -11.30
C ASP A 164 -0.55 -27.42 -10.59
N GLN A 165 0.67 -26.90 -10.59
CA GLN A 165 1.84 -27.50 -9.96
C GLN A 165 2.19 -26.87 -8.60
N TYR A 166 1.27 -26.15 -7.96
CA TYR A 166 1.50 -25.52 -6.65
C TYR A 166 2.24 -26.45 -5.68
N GLY A 167 3.34 -25.95 -5.11
CA GLY A 167 4.18 -26.73 -4.21
C GLY A 167 5.14 -27.70 -4.90
N SER A 168 5.34 -27.61 -6.21
CA SER A 168 6.36 -28.40 -6.91
C SER A 168 7.71 -27.70 -6.87
N LEU A 169 8.78 -28.47 -6.62
CA LEU A 169 10.15 -27.98 -6.73
C LEU A 169 10.59 -27.98 -8.20
N VAL A 170 11.05 -26.83 -8.70
CA VAL A 170 11.43 -26.62 -10.10
C VAL A 170 12.76 -25.88 -10.21
N ASP A 171 13.39 -25.96 -11.38
CA ASP A 171 14.52 -25.08 -11.70
C ASP A 171 14.08 -23.62 -11.81
N TRP A 172 14.99 -22.69 -11.52
CA TRP A 172 14.72 -21.27 -11.71
C TRP A 172 14.53 -20.96 -13.20
N GLU A 173 13.45 -20.24 -13.52
CA GLU A 173 13.17 -19.71 -14.84
C GLU A 173 12.79 -18.24 -14.71
N GLU A 174 13.46 -17.39 -15.47
CA GLU A 174 13.38 -15.94 -15.37
C GLU A 174 11.94 -15.43 -15.42
N LYS A 175 11.17 -15.85 -16.43
CA LYS A 175 9.83 -15.30 -16.64
C LYS A 175 8.84 -15.78 -15.59
N ALA A 176 8.92 -17.02 -15.13
CA ALA A 176 8.09 -17.56 -14.07
C ALA A 176 8.40 -16.90 -12.71
N ALA A 177 9.68 -16.65 -12.43
CA ALA A 177 10.11 -15.94 -11.24
C ALA A 177 9.62 -14.48 -11.24
N HIS A 178 9.80 -13.74 -12.34
CA HIS A 178 9.39 -12.34 -12.43
C HIS A 178 7.86 -12.15 -12.45
N ARG A 179 7.08 -13.17 -12.85
CA ARG A 179 5.61 -13.19 -12.70
C ARG A 179 5.13 -13.68 -11.34
N ALA A 180 6.05 -14.03 -10.43
CA ALA A 180 5.75 -14.67 -9.15
C ALA A 180 4.93 -15.98 -9.27
N ASP A 181 5.00 -16.67 -10.42
CA ASP A 181 4.46 -18.02 -10.58
C ASP A 181 5.31 -19.02 -9.78
N THR A 182 6.61 -18.74 -9.67
CA THR A 182 7.56 -19.46 -8.84
C THR A 182 8.26 -18.51 -7.88
N LEU A 183 8.64 -19.00 -6.70
CA LEU A 183 9.39 -18.25 -5.70
C LEU A 183 10.66 -19.01 -5.30
N GLY A 184 11.75 -18.29 -5.06
CA GLY A 184 12.99 -18.89 -4.58
C GLY A 184 12.77 -19.74 -3.33
N PHE A 185 13.38 -20.92 -3.28
CA PHE A 185 13.14 -21.91 -2.24
C PHE A 185 13.18 -21.34 -0.81
N PRO A 186 14.17 -20.53 -0.40
CA PRO A 186 14.27 -20.06 0.98
C PRO A 186 13.02 -19.32 1.45
N ARG A 187 12.51 -18.40 0.62
CA ARG A 187 11.29 -17.66 0.95
C ARG A 187 10.02 -18.46 0.70
N ALA A 188 10.00 -19.31 -0.31
CA ALA A 188 8.85 -20.18 -0.56
C ALA A 188 8.57 -21.11 0.64
N MET A 189 9.61 -21.62 1.29
CA MET A 189 9.46 -22.42 2.51
C MET A 189 8.79 -21.63 3.63
N LEU A 190 9.17 -20.37 3.86
CA LEU A 190 8.51 -19.52 4.87
C LEU A 190 7.01 -19.36 4.57
N VAL A 191 6.64 -19.16 3.31
CA VAL A 191 5.22 -19.05 2.92
C VAL A 191 4.47 -20.36 3.21
N LEU A 192 5.04 -21.51 2.82
CA LEU A 192 4.43 -22.81 3.06
C LEU A 192 4.32 -23.12 4.56
N GLU A 193 5.33 -22.80 5.35
CA GLU A 193 5.35 -22.98 6.80
C GLU A 193 4.27 -22.14 7.48
N VAL A 194 4.16 -20.85 7.11
CA VAL A 194 3.10 -19.95 7.63
C VAL A 194 1.71 -20.47 7.25
N GLN A 195 1.52 -20.93 6.00
CA GLN A 195 0.24 -21.51 5.59
C GLN A 195 -0.10 -22.79 6.35
N ALA A 196 0.86 -23.68 6.56
CA ALA A 196 0.67 -24.92 7.32
C ALA A 196 0.31 -24.61 8.77
N TYR A 197 1.05 -23.70 9.41
CA TYR A 197 0.80 -23.24 10.77
C TYR A 197 -0.60 -22.63 10.90
N LEU A 198 -0.96 -21.70 10.01
CA LEU A 198 -2.25 -21.03 10.01
C LEU A 198 -3.41 -22.02 9.85
N MET A 199 -3.28 -23.01 8.96
CA MET A 199 -4.27 -24.08 8.82
C MET A 199 -4.37 -24.93 10.09
N GLY A 200 -3.26 -25.17 10.78
CA GLY A 200 -3.23 -25.85 12.07
C GLY A 200 -3.99 -25.08 13.15
N VAL A 201 -3.76 -23.78 13.26
CA VAL A 201 -4.49 -22.88 14.16
C VAL A 201 -5.98 -22.91 13.87
N LEU A 202 -6.37 -22.80 12.59
CA LEU A 202 -7.78 -22.86 12.19
C LEU A 202 -8.44 -24.20 12.52
N CYS A 203 -7.76 -25.33 12.30
CA CYS A 203 -8.23 -26.65 12.73
C CYS A 203 -8.48 -26.68 14.24
N SER A 204 -7.51 -26.23 15.02
CA SER A 204 -7.57 -26.19 16.50
C SER A 204 -8.75 -25.36 17.01
N ILE A 205 -8.99 -24.20 16.40
CA ILE A 205 -10.14 -23.33 16.72
C ILE A 205 -11.46 -24.05 16.40
N VAL A 206 -11.57 -24.62 15.19
CA VAL A 206 -12.79 -25.31 14.73
C VAL A 206 -13.12 -26.51 15.61
N GLU A 207 -12.13 -27.34 15.94
CA GLU A 207 -12.27 -28.49 16.83
C GLU A 207 -12.79 -28.07 18.22
N ARG A 208 -12.22 -27.02 18.81
CA ARG A 208 -12.66 -26.47 20.10
C ARG A 208 -14.07 -25.88 20.06
N ILE A 209 -14.47 -25.23 18.96
CA ILE A 209 -15.84 -24.73 18.82
C ILE A 209 -16.84 -25.89 18.74
N LEU A 210 -16.45 -26.99 18.09
CA LEU A 210 -17.28 -28.17 17.86
C LEU A 210 -17.18 -29.24 18.94
N ASP A 211 -16.44 -28.99 20.02
CA ASP A 211 -16.33 -29.93 21.13
C ASP A 211 -17.73 -30.35 21.66
N GLY A 212 -17.93 -31.65 21.85
CA GLY A 212 -19.21 -32.23 22.26
C GLY A 212 -20.36 -32.12 21.23
N VAL A 213 -20.08 -31.84 19.95
CA VAL A 213 -21.08 -31.95 18.87
C VAL A 213 -21.23 -33.42 18.43
N ASP A 214 -22.46 -33.88 18.26
CA ASP A 214 -22.75 -35.22 17.74
C ASP A 214 -22.23 -35.38 16.29
N PRO A 215 -21.31 -36.32 16.04
CA PRO A 215 -20.78 -36.56 14.70
C PRO A 215 -21.83 -37.04 13.70
N SER A 216 -22.93 -37.63 14.17
CA SER A 216 -23.98 -38.26 13.35
C SER A 216 -25.07 -37.29 12.87
N GLN A 217 -25.02 -36.03 13.29
CA GLN A 217 -26.01 -35.04 12.87
C GLN A 217 -25.94 -34.77 11.35
N PRO A 218 -27.08 -34.44 10.71
CA PRO A 218 -27.09 -34.15 9.28
C PRO A 218 -26.24 -32.90 8.96
N PRO A 219 -25.60 -32.84 7.78
CA PRO A 219 -24.86 -31.66 7.33
C PRO A 219 -25.72 -30.39 7.37
N ARG A 220 -25.18 -29.30 7.92
CA ARG A 220 -25.80 -27.97 7.98
C ARG A 220 -24.77 -26.90 7.66
N VAL A 221 -24.94 -26.22 6.53
CA VAL A 221 -23.93 -25.29 5.99
C VAL A 221 -24.53 -24.08 5.26
N ASP A 222 -25.85 -24.01 5.10
CA ASP A 222 -26.47 -23.00 4.24
C ASP A 222 -26.26 -21.57 4.78
N LYS A 223 -26.33 -21.37 6.10
CA LYS A 223 -26.07 -20.06 6.74
C LYS A 223 -24.60 -19.69 6.65
N TRP A 224 -23.71 -20.67 6.72
CA TRP A 224 -22.29 -20.43 6.48
C TRP A 224 -22.03 -20.00 5.05
N ARG A 225 -22.61 -20.69 4.05
CA ARG A 225 -22.49 -20.32 2.62
C ARG A 225 -23.05 -18.93 2.34
N GLU A 226 -24.19 -18.59 2.93
CA GLU A 226 -24.80 -17.27 2.82
C GLU A 226 -23.87 -16.18 3.36
N LEU A 227 -23.28 -16.39 4.55
CA LEU A 227 -22.34 -15.44 5.16
C LEU A 227 -21.12 -15.18 4.27
N VAL A 228 -20.46 -16.24 3.77
CA VAL A 228 -19.25 -16.09 2.93
C VAL A 228 -19.57 -15.62 1.51
N SER A 229 -20.84 -15.67 1.09
CA SER A 229 -21.29 -15.14 -0.21
C SER A 229 -21.64 -13.66 -0.17
N HIS A 230 -21.74 -13.05 1.02
CA HIS A 230 -22.09 -11.64 1.20
C HIS A 230 -20.90 -10.72 0.84
N GLU A 231 -21.15 -9.61 0.16
CA GLU A 231 -20.15 -8.68 -0.42
C GLU A 231 -19.09 -8.16 0.57
N ALA A 232 -19.37 -8.10 1.88
CA ALA A 232 -18.37 -7.74 2.89
C ALA A 232 -17.17 -8.72 2.98
N PHE A 233 -17.28 -9.90 2.36
CA PHE A 233 -16.23 -10.92 2.26
C PHE A 233 -15.77 -11.19 0.81
N ARG A 234 -16.28 -10.45 -0.17
CA ARG A 234 -15.82 -10.42 -1.57
C ARG A 234 -15.35 -9.01 -1.87
N GLU A 235 -14.04 -8.81 -1.87
CA GLU A 235 -13.33 -7.62 -2.40
C GLU A 235 -14.14 -6.31 -2.36
N THR A 236 -13.85 -5.48 -1.37
CA THR A 236 -14.38 -4.12 -1.27
C THR A 236 -14.04 -3.32 -2.52
N GLU A 237 -15.02 -3.13 -3.40
CA GLU A 237 -15.03 -2.10 -4.43
C GLU A 237 -15.31 -0.76 -3.71
N PHE A 238 -14.36 0.18 -3.74
CA PHE A 238 -14.49 1.48 -3.06
C PHE A 238 -14.38 2.67 -4.04
N ASP A 239 -15.17 3.71 -3.73
CA ASP A 239 -15.49 4.87 -4.56
C ASP A 239 -14.60 6.10 -4.27
N SER A 240 -13.76 6.53 -5.22
CA SER A 240 -13.26 7.92 -5.32
C SER A 240 -13.33 8.46 -6.76
N ASN A 241 -14.32 9.32 -7.06
CA ASN A 241 -14.78 9.66 -8.43
C ASN A 241 -13.73 10.23 -9.42
N TYR A 242 -12.61 10.82 -8.99
CA TYR A 242 -11.56 11.30 -9.92
C TYR A 242 -10.56 10.20 -10.31
N LEU A 243 -10.02 9.47 -9.32
CA LEU A 243 -9.20 8.28 -9.55
C LEU A 243 -10.01 7.16 -10.20
N LEU A 244 -11.32 7.08 -9.91
CA LEU A 244 -12.26 6.22 -10.61
C LEU A 244 -12.51 6.61 -12.04
N THR A 245 -12.38 7.86 -12.46
CA THR A 245 -12.52 8.15 -13.89
C THR A 245 -11.30 7.62 -14.64
N LEU A 246 -10.09 7.86 -14.11
CA LEU A 246 -8.84 7.32 -14.66
C LEU A 246 -8.76 5.79 -14.57
N ALA A 247 -9.25 5.22 -13.47
CA ALA A 247 -9.30 3.78 -13.24
C ALA A 247 -10.47 3.12 -13.95
N LYS A 248 -11.65 3.74 -14.11
CA LYS A 248 -12.81 3.22 -14.89
C LYS A 248 -12.52 3.21 -16.36
N THR A 249 -11.90 4.25 -16.94
CA THR A 249 -11.44 4.17 -18.33
C THR A 249 -10.50 2.96 -18.52
N ARG A 250 -9.64 2.70 -17.53
CA ARG A 250 -8.76 1.52 -17.54
C ARG A 250 -9.47 0.23 -17.20
N LEU A 251 -10.46 0.24 -16.32
CA LEU A 251 -11.25 -0.91 -15.89
C LEU A 251 -12.15 -1.35 -17.04
N ASP A 252 -12.77 -0.43 -17.76
CA ASP A 252 -13.62 -0.66 -18.93
C ASP A 252 -12.79 -1.16 -20.12
N GLU A 253 -11.60 -0.59 -20.37
CA GLU A 253 -10.68 -1.10 -21.41
C GLU A 253 -10.03 -2.45 -21.02
N THR A 254 -9.62 -2.60 -19.76
CA THR A 254 -9.14 -3.87 -19.18
C THR A 254 -10.24 -4.91 -19.23
N ARG A 255 -11.48 -4.52 -18.95
CA ARG A 255 -12.66 -5.37 -19.01
C ARG A 255 -12.96 -5.76 -20.44
N ASP A 256 -12.81 -4.90 -21.44
CA ASP A 256 -12.94 -5.25 -22.86
C ASP A 256 -11.87 -6.28 -23.28
N HIS A 257 -10.62 -6.10 -22.85
CA HIS A 257 -9.57 -7.09 -23.05
C HIS A 257 -9.84 -8.39 -22.27
N LEU A 258 -10.24 -8.30 -21.02
CA LEU A 258 -10.57 -9.43 -20.15
C LEU A 258 -11.75 -10.22 -20.71
N TRP A 259 -12.80 -9.55 -21.20
CA TRP A 259 -13.96 -10.18 -21.82
C TRP A 259 -13.57 -10.87 -23.14
N ARG A 260 -12.68 -10.25 -23.92
CA ARG A 260 -12.16 -10.81 -25.18
C ARG A 260 -11.23 -12.01 -24.97
N PHE A 261 -10.48 -12.05 -23.87
CA PHE A 261 -9.50 -13.10 -23.58
C PHE A 261 -9.90 -14.03 -22.42
N ARG A 262 -11.10 -13.88 -21.85
CA ARG A 262 -11.56 -14.60 -20.64
C ARG A 262 -11.39 -16.11 -20.74
N ASN A 263 -11.58 -16.67 -21.92
CA ASN A 263 -11.50 -18.11 -22.18
C ASN A 263 -10.08 -18.60 -22.49
N ASN A 264 -9.09 -17.70 -22.56
CA ASN A 264 -7.70 -17.97 -22.96
C ASN A 264 -6.67 -17.59 -21.87
N ILE A 265 -7.11 -17.20 -20.67
CA ILE A 265 -6.22 -16.93 -19.53
C ILE A 265 -6.23 -18.16 -18.63
N TYR A 266 -5.09 -18.85 -18.54
CA TYR A 266 -4.93 -20.06 -17.74
C TYR A 266 -4.02 -19.80 -16.53
N PRO A 267 -4.29 -20.40 -15.36
CA PRO A 267 -3.38 -20.32 -14.21
C PRO A 267 -1.96 -20.76 -14.56
N GLY A 268 -0.95 -19.99 -14.14
CA GLY A 268 0.46 -20.25 -14.42
C GLY A 268 0.93 -19.96 -15.86
N ALA A 269 0.04 -19.51 -16.74
CA ALA A 269 0.40 -19.06 -18.09
C ALA A 269 0.59 -17.52 -18.13
N PRO A 270 1.46 -16.98 -19.01
CA PRO A 270 1.61 -15.55 -19.16
C PRO A 270 0.31 -14.90 -19.67
N LEU A 271 0.07 -13.65 -19.28
CA LEU A 271 -1.05 -12.86 -19.79
C LEU A 271 -0.91 -12.58 -21.30
N PRO A 272 -2.03 -12.40 -22.03
CA PRO A 272 -2.00 -11.87 -23.39
C PRO A 272 -1.23 -10.55 -23.45
N ILE A 273 -0.33 -10.40 -24.43
CA ILE A 273 0.64 -9.29 -24.50
C ILE A 273 0.02 -7.90 -24.33
N GLN A 274 -1.15 -7.64 -24.92
CA GLN A 274 -1.81 -6.33 -24.80
C GLN A 274 -2.34 -6.09 -23.39
N TYR A 275 -2.87 -7.15 -22.77
CA TYR A 275 -3.40 -7.07 -21.42
C TYR A 275 -2.28 -6.95 -20.38
N ASP A 276 -1.21 -7.73 -20.54
CA ASP A 276 0.02 -7.63 -19.75
C ASP A 276 0.60 -6.20 -19.77
N LYS A 277 0.75 -5.61 -20.96
CA LYS A 277 1.25 -4.24 -21.12
C LYS A 277 0.36 -3.19 -20.46
N ALA A 278 -0.96 -3.39 -20.48
CA ALA A 278 -1.92 -2.48 -19.88
C ALA A 278 -1.87 -2.54 -18.35
N LEU A 279 -1.87 -3.75 -17.77
CA LEU A 279 -1.73 -3.94 -16.33
C LEU A 279 -0.37 -3.45 -15.81
N GLY A 280 0.73 -3.74 -16.51
CA GLY A 280 2.05 -3.23 -16.11
C GLY A 280 2.17 -1.71 -16.19
N ALA A 281 1.50 -1.06 -17.14
CA ALA A 281 1.42 0.41 -17.17
C ALA A 281 0.56 0.96 -16.02
N LEU A 282 -0.55 0.30 -15.70
CA LEU A 282 -1.40 0.66 -14.56
C LEU A 282 -0.66 0.48 -13.22
N GLU A 283 0.08 -0.61 -13.04
CA GLU A 283 0.91 -0.83 -11.85
C GLU A 283 1.93 0.30 -11.68
N LEU A 284 2.70 0.63 -12.72
CA LEU A 284 3.67 1.72 -12.68
C LEU A 284 3.00 3.07 -12.34
N LEU A 285 1.83 3.33 -12.90
CA LEU A 285 1.05 4.53 -12.57
C LEU A 285 0.71 4.58 -11.09
N LEU A 286 0.21 3.48 -10.54
CA LEU A 286 -0.24 3.39 -9.15
C LEU A 286 0.93 3.48 -8.16
N VAL A 287 2.06 2.82 -8.43
CA VAL A 287 3.31 3.00 -7.66
C VAL A 287 3.68 4.48 -7.55
N ASN A 288 3.67 5.19 -8.69
CA ASN A 288 3.99 6.62 -8.71
C ASN A 288 2.93 7.48 -7.98
N GLN A 289 1.65 7.10 -8.01
CA GLN A 289 0.61 7.80 -7.24
C GLN A 289 0.79 7.60 -5.74
N VAL A 290 1.08 6.39 -5.28
CA VAL A 290 1.37 6.10 -3.86
C VAL A 290 2.57 6.93 -3.41
N ILE A 291 3.68 6.91 -4.16
CA ILE A 291 4.88 7.71 -3.85
C ILE A 291 4.56 9.21 -3.80
N TYR A 292 3.78 9.72 -4.76
CA TYR A 292 3.40 11.12 -4.78
C TYR A 292 2.54 11.48 -3.56
N ARG A 293 1.52 10.70 -3.22
CA ARG A 293 0.65 10.97 -2.07
C ARG A 293 1.40 10.86 -0.73
N ALA A 294 2.30 9.88 -0.61
CA ALA A 294 3.24 9.77 0.51
C ALA A 294 4.12 11.02 0.65
N SER A 295 4.64 11.56 -0.46
CA SER A 295 5.40 12.82 -0.46
C SER A 295 4.54 14.02 -0.08
N ARG A 296 3.27 14.08 -0.52
CA ARG A 296 2.34 15.15 -0.12
C ARG A 296 2.03 15.09 1.37
N LEU A 297 1.85 13.88 1.92
CA LEU A 297 1.69 13.69 3.35
C LEU A 297 2.89 14.25 4.13
N LYS A 298 4.11 13.98 3.67
CA LYS A 298 5.35 14.53 4.25
C LYS A 298 5.35 16.06 4.29
N GLU A 299 4.93 16.71 3.20
CA GLU A 299 4.84 18.18 3.13
C GLU A 299 3.83 18.76 4.13
N LEU A 300 2.79 18.01 4.47
CA LEU A 300 1.72 18.45 5.36
C LEU A 300 2.03 18.22 6.85
N LEU A 301 2.87 17.22 7.19
CA LEU A 301 3.12 16.84 8.58
C LEU A 301 3.54 17.99 9.52
N PRO A 302 4.42 18.93 9.12
CA PRO A 302 4.81 20.03 10.00
C PRO A 302 3.64 20.96 10.37
N PHE A 303 2.57 20.96 9.58
CA PHE A 303 1.41 21.83 9.80
C PHE A 303 0.32 21.16 10.64
N VAL A 304 0.42 19.85 10.90
CA VAL A 304 -0.53 19.12 11.76
C VAL A 304 -0.40 19.64 13.20
N PRO A 305 -1.49 20.13 13.83
CA PRO A 305 -1.49 20.54 15.22
C PRO A 305 -0.83 19.52 16.15
N GLY A 306 0.13 19.96 16.97
CA GLY A 306 0.88 19.15 17.92
C GLY A 306 2.09 18.40 17.34
N LEU A 307 2.22 18.29 16.01
CA LEU A 307 3.40 17.68 15.36
C LEU A 307 4.53 18.66 15.10
N GLN A 308 4.29 19.97 15.21
CA GLN A 308 5.30 21.02 15.04
C GLN A 308 6.53 20.80 15.91
N LYS A 309 6.35 20.21 17.11
CA LYS A 309 7.42 19.91 18.07
C LYS A 309 8.54 19.01 17.50
N HIS A 310 8.27 18.28 16.43
CA HIS A 310 9.23 17.38 15.78
C HIS A 310 10.05 18.07 14.68
N TRP A 311 9.79 19.35 14.39
CA TRP A 311 10.35 20.06 13.25
C TRP A 311 11.00 21.39 13.65
N SER A 312 12.13 21.70 13.02
CA SER A 312 12.80 23.00 13.10
C SER A 312 12.90 23.63 11.71
N LEU A 313 12.90 24.96 11.68
CA LEU A 313 13.12 25.74 10.46
C LEU A 313 14.62 26.02 10.32
N GLU A 314 15.26 25.41 9.34
CA GLU A 314 16.66 25.67 9.01
C GLU A 314 16.76 26.74 7.91
N PRO A 315 17.55 27.81 8.10
CA PRO A 315 17.76 28.82 7.06
C PRO A 315 18.54 28.23 5.89
N GLU A 316 18.26 28.69 4.67
CA GLU A 316 19.03 28.28 3.50
C GLU A 316 20.41 28.95 3.52
N ALA A 317 21.46 28.13 3.52
CA ALA A 317 22.83 28.62 3.58
C ALA A 317 23.12 29.52 2.36
N ASN A 318 23.57 30.74 2.64
CA ASN A 318 23.93 31.79 1.66
C ASN A 318 22.77 32.54 0.98
N LEU A 319 21.51 32.35 1.41
CA LEU A 319 20.37 33.09 0.87
C LEU A 319 19.49 33.67 2.01
N PRO A 320 19.83 34.85 2.56
CA PRO A 320 19.12 35.43 3.71
C PRO A 320 17.66 35.85 3.42
N ASN A 321 17.24 35.86 2.14
CA ASN A 321 15.91 36.26 1.70
C ASN A 321 15.07 35.10 1.15
N THR A 322 15.51 33.84 1.27
CA THR A 322 14.70 32.68 0.91
C THR A 322 14.02 32.06 2.13
N ILE A 323 12.86 31.46 1.90
CA ILE A 323 12.13 30.70 2.92
C ILE A 323 12.99 29.48 3.25
N GLY A 324 13.41 29.35 4.52
CA GLY A 324 14.15 28.19 5.01
C GLY A 324 13.38 26.87 4.83
N PHE A 325 14.05 25.74 5.01
CA PHE A 325 13.41 24.43 4.89
C PHE A 325 13.10 23.84 6.27
N LEU A 326 11.96 23.13 6.36
CA LEU A 326 11.59 22.42 7.57
C LEU A 326 12.34 21.09 7.63
N LYS A 327 13.03 20.86 8.74
CA LYS A 327 13.78 19.65 9.01
C LYS A 327 13.26 18.99 10.28
N ARG A 328 13.13 17.67 10.22
CA ARG A 328 12.75 16.87 11.37
C ARG A 328 13.94 16.72 12.34
N GLU A 329 13.70 16.94 13.63
CA GLU A 329 14.75 16.94 14.65
C GLU A 329 15.21 15.53 15.04
N ALA A 330 14.26 14.59 15.16
CA ALA A 330 14.52 13.22 15.60
C ALA A 330 13.98 12.18 14.60
N SER A 331 14.66 11.02 14.56
CA SER A 331 14.18 9.87 13.79
C SER A 331 12.83 9.39 14.34
N ALA A 332 11.87 9.17 13.46
CA ALA A 332 10.61 8.53 13.83
C ALA A 332 10.70 6.99 13.85
N ASN A 333 11.80 6.39 13.38
CA ASN A 333 11.94 4.94 13.31
C ASN A 333 12.56 4.35 14.58
N THR A 334 11.95 4.63 15.73
CA THR A 334 12.36 4.04 17.02
C THR A 334 11.14 3.58 17.82
N GLN A 335 11.37 2.70 18.79
CA GLN A 335 10.31 2.21 19.68
C GLN A 335 9.79 3.34 20.59
N GLU A 336 10.67 4.24 21.02
CA GLU A 336 10.32 5.41 21.82
C GLU A 336 9.36 6.31 21.05
N ALA A 337 9.66 6.61 19.77
CA ALA A 337 8.78 7.42 18.93
C ALA A 337 7.39 6.79 18.76
N LEU A 338 7.31 5.47 18.57
CA LEU A 338 6.03 4.75 18.50
C LEU A 338 5.23 4.86 19.80
N THR A 339 5.91 4.80 20.96
CA THR A 339 5.27 4.80 22.28
C THR A 339 4.84 6.20 22.69
N GLU A 340 5.65 7.21 22.42
CA GLU A 340 5.43 8.60 22.86
C GLU A 340 4.47 9.38 21.95
N ASP A 341 4.48 9.11 20.64
CA ASP A 341 3.61 9.79 19.67
C ASP A 341 3.19 8.84 18.53
N PRO A 342 2.28 7.88 18.81
CA PRO A 342 1.88 6.86 17.82
C PRO A 342 1.29 7.46 16.54
N LEU A 343 0.60 8.61 16.64
CA LEU A 343 0.06 9.31 15.48
C LEU A 343 1.17 9.80 14.56
N ASP A 344 2.13 10.54 15.10
CA ASP A 344 3.28 11.00 14.33
C ASP A 344 4.04 9.82 13.71
N TRP A 345 4.29 8.78 14.51
CA TRP A 345 4.99 7.59 14.06
C TRP A 345 4.30 6.96 12.85
N CYS A 346 2.99 6.67 12.92
CA CYS A 346 2.24 6.07 11.82
C CYS A 346 2.27 6.95 10.56
N LEU A 347 2.05 8.26 10.72
CA LEU A 347 2.05 9.21 9.60
C LEU A 347 3.44 9.35 8.95
N VAL A 348 4.51 9.18 9.71
CA VAL A 348 5.88 9.16 9.16
C VAL A 348 6.17 7.86 8.43
N GLN A 349 5.79 6.71 8.98
CA GLN A 349 6.00 5.42 8.31
C GLN A 349 5.21 5.31 7.00
N LEU A 350 4.02 5.93 6.90
CA LEU A 350 3.21 6.00 5.67
C LEU A 350 3.90 6.78 4.52
N GLN A 351 5.03 7.44 4.77
CA GLN A 351 5.78 8.13 3.71
C GLN A 351 6.72 7.19 2.93
N ALA A 352 6.87 5.94 3.38
CA ALA A 352 7.77 5.00 2.77
C ALA A 352 7.31 4.63 1.35
N LYS A 353 8.27 4.27 0.48
CA LYS A 353 7.93 3.82 -0.87
C LYS A 353 7.31 2.42 -0.81
N PRO A 354 6.28 2.13 -1.63
CA PRO A 354 5.61 0.82 -1.60
C PRO A 354 6.50 -0.36 -2.04
N ASP A 355 7.65 -0.06 -2.67
CA ASP A 355 8.62 -1.04 -3.16
C ASP A 355 9.88 -1.13 -2.29
N ASP A 356 9.96 -0.31 -1.23
CA ASP A 356 11.01 -0.46 -0.24
C ASP A 356 10.68 -1.66 0.66
N GLN A 357 11.44 -2.74 0.51
CA GLN A 357 11.20 -3.97 1.27
C GLN A 357 11.44 -3.80 2.79
N ARG A 358 12.10 -2.71 3.21
CA ARG A 358 12.34 -2.39 4.63
C ARG A 358 11.28 -1.46 5.21
N ALA A 359 10.28 -1.09 4.41
CA ALA A 359 9.14 -0.32 4.87
C ALA A 359 8.08 -1.21 5.53
N PHE A 360 7.35 -0.63 6.48
CA PHE A 360 6.11 -1.21 6.96
C PHE A 360 5.04 -1.18 5.86
N ASP A 361 4.24 -2.24 5.77
CA ASP A 361 3.14 -2.30 4.80
C ASP A 361 2.09 -1.22 5.11
N HIS A 362 1.64 -0.50 4.08
CA HIS A 362 0.72 0.62 4.29
C HIS A 362 -0.64 0.14 4.84
N ALA A 363 -1.13 -1.04 4.46
CA ALA A 363 -2.39 -1.55 5.01
C ALA A 363 -2.28 -1.81 6.51
N MET A 364 -1.13 -2.32 6.97
CA MET A 364 -0.83 -2.47 8.40
C MET A 364 -0.82 -1.10 9.10
N LEU A 365 -0.13 -0.12 8.53
CA LEU A 365 -0.05 1.23 9.10
C LEU A 365 -1.43 1.93 9.14
N PHE A 366 -2.27 1.75 8.11
CA PHE A 366 -3.64 2.26 8.11
C PHE A 366 -4.50 1.59 9.17
N ALA A 367 -4.36 0.27 9.38
CA ALA A 367 -5.05 -0.44 10.44
C ALA A 367 -4.64 0.08 11.83
N MET A 368 -3.32 0.24 12.08
CA MET A 368 -2.80 0.83 13.32
C MET A 368 -3.32 2.26 13.54
N LEU A 369 -3.28 3.09 12.48
CA LEU A 369 -3.77 4.46 12.54
C LEU A 369 -5.28 4.50 12.84
N GLN A 370 -6.06 3.64 12.19
CA GLN A 370 -7.50 3.57 12.41
C GLN A 370 -7.85 3.16 13.84
N ASP A 371 -7.17 2.14 14.39
CA ASP A 371 -7.36 1.71 15.77
C ASP A 371 -7.00 2.82 16.76
N HIS A 372 -5.83 3.44 16.56
CA HIS A 372 -5.35 4.54 17.38
C HIS A 372 -6.32 5.73 17.39
N LEU A 373 -6.80 6.15 16.22
CA LEU A 373 -7.76 7.26 16.09
C LEU A 373 -9.15 6.93 16.65
N SER A 374 -9.55 5.66 16.64
CA SER A 374 -10.81 5.20 17.23
C SER A 374 -10.76 5.28 18.76
N SER A 375 -9.60 4.96 19.34
CA SER A 375 -9.34 5.03 20.78
C SER A 375 -9.01 6.45 21.27
N ASN A 376 -8.53 7.33 20.38
CA ASN A 376 -8.08 8.69 20.73
C ASN A 376 -8.77 9.80 19.91
N PRO A 377 -10.03 10.17 20.25
CA PRO A 377 -10.80 11.17 19.49
C PRO A 377 -10.21 12.59 19.50
N SER A 378 -9.38 12.95 20.50
CA SER A 378 -8.66 14.24 20.54
C SER A 378 -7.63 14.31 19.42
N GLU A 379 -6.96 13.20 19.13
CA GLU A 379 -5.95 13.11 18.09
C GLU A 379 -6.57 13.13 16.70
N LYS A 380 -7.73 12.50 16.56
CA LYS A 380 -8.57 12.60 15.36
C LYS A 380 -8.86 14.04 14.94
N LYS A 381 -9.09 14.94 15.91
CA LYS A 381 -9.36 16.36 15.65
C LYS A 381 -8.13 17.15 15.17
N ARG A 382 -6.93 16.60 15.31
CA ARG A 382 -5.69 17.21 14.80
C ARG A 382 -5.57 17.04 13.29
N LEU A 383 -6.26 16.07 12.70
CA LEU A 383 -6.26 15.82 11.27
C LEU A 383 -7.37 16.64 10.62
N ASP A 384 -6.99 17.60 9.78
CA ASP A 384 -7.95 18.40 9.01
C ASP A 384 -8.42 17.66 7.74
N GLU A 385 -9.33 18.28 7.01
CA GLU A 385 -9.90 17.73 5.78
C GLU A 385 -8.84 17.45 4.71
N ILE A 386 -7.79 18.27 4.62
CA ILE A 386 -6.71 18.12 3.62
C ILE A 386 -5.86 16.89 3.93
N ILE A 387 -5.52 16.68 5.20
CA ILE A 387 -4.77 15.51 5.65
C ILE A 387 -5.63 14.26 5.46
N TYR A 388 -6.91 14.31 5.84
CA TYR A 388 -7.84 13.19 5.63
C TYR A 388 -7.98 12.83 4.16
N GLN A 389 -8.13 13.82 3.28
CA GLN A 389 -8.19 13.56 1.84
C GLN A 389 -6.88 12.94 1.33
N THR A 390 -5.73 13.42 1.80
CA THR A 390 -4.42 12.87 1.42
C THR A 390 -4.26 11.41 1.88
N LEU A 391 -4.67 11.10 3.10
CA LEU A 391 -4.65 9.73 3.66
C LEU A 391 -5.64 8.82 2.92
N SER A 392 -6.85 9.30 2.62
CA SER A 392 -7.85 8.56 1.83
C SER A 392 -7.32 8.24 0.44
N ASP A 393 -6.81 9.24 -0.28
CA ASP A 393 -6.20 9.08 -1.61
C ASP A 393 -5.05 8.06 -1.58
N LEU A 394 -4.19 8.13 -0.56
CA LEU A 394 -3.07 7.21 -0.37
C LEU A 394 -3.56 5.77 -0.14
N SER A 395 -4.54 5.56 0.75
CA SER A 395 -5.14 4.24 0.99
C SER A 395 -5.76 3.68 -0.30
N THR A 396 -6.55 4.49 -1.01
CA THR A 396 -7.19 4.06 -2.25
C THR A 396 -6.15 3.68 -3.32
N CYS A 397 -5.12 4.49 -3.53
CA CYS A 397 -4.05 4.17 -4.49
C CYS A 397 -3.31 2.89 -4.10
N HIS A 398 -3.06 2.68 -2.80
CA HIS A 398 -2.42 1.48 -2.29
C HIS A 398 -3.29 0.23 -2.48
N GLU A 399 -4.58 0.30 -2.18
CA GLU A 399 -5.52 -0.81 -2.38
C GLU A 399 -5.62 -1.19 -3.87
N MET A 400 -5.73 -0.20 -4.75
CA MET A 400 -5.71 -0.43 -6.21
C MET A 400 -4.39 -1.06 -6.66
N LEU A 401 -3.26 -0.62 -6.10
CA LEU A 401 -1.96 -1.21 -6.40
C LEU A 401 -1.91 -2.67 -5.97
N LEU A 402 -2.43 -3.00 -4.78
CA LEU A 402 -2.52 -4.38 -4.30
C LEU A 402 -3.43 -5.23 -5.17
N ALA A 403 -4.57 -4.71 -5.63
CA ALA A 403 -5.46 -5.42 -6.54
C ALA A 403 -4.75 -5.80 -7.85
N VAL A 404 -3.95 -4.90 -8.42
CA VAL A 404 -3.13 -5.19 -9.61
C VAL A 404 -2.03 -6.21 -9.29
N ARG A 405 -1.31 -6.04 -8.18
CA ARG A 405 -0.20 -6.94 -7.79
C ARG A 405 -0.67 -8.35 -7.42
N PHE A 406 -1.88 -8.48 -6.91
CA PHE A 406 -2.50 -9.76 -6.58
C PHE A 406 -3.30 -10.35 -7.75
N HIS A 407 -3.47 -9.62 -8.84
CA HIS A 407 -4.03 -10.18 -10.07
C HIS A 407 -3.20 -11.40 -10.51
N ARG A 408 -3.88 -12.47 -10.92
CA ARG A 408 -3.24 -13.69 -11.40
C ARG A 408 -3.85 -14.17 -12.73
N PRO A 409 -3.04 -14.55 -13.73
CA PRO A 409 -1.57 -14.46 -13.78
C PRO A 409 -1.05 -13.02 -13.63
N GLN A 410 0.11 -12.85 -13.02
CA GLN A 410 0.66 -11.51 -12.73
C GLN A 410 1.22 -10.88 -14.01
N ASN A 411 1.06 -9.57 -14.15
CA ASN A 411 1.69 -8.82 -15.23
C ASN A 411 3.21 -8.72 -15.03
N ALA A 412 3.94 -8.51 -16.12
CA ALA A 412 5.33 -8.08 -16.03
C ALA A 412 5.42 -6.64 -15.51
N ALA A 413 6.38 -6.39 -14.61
CA ALA A 413 6.73 -5.04 -14.21
C ALA A 413 7.26 -4.25 -15.43
N ARG A 414 6.97 -2.95 -15.48
CA ARG A 414 7.35 -2.09 -16.61
C ARG A 414 8.10 -0.85 -16.14
N THR A 415 9.10 -0.48 -16.92
CA THR A 415 9.85 0.76 -16.73
C THR A 415 9.12 1.95 -17.33
N VAL A 416 9.47 3.16 -16.86
CA VAL A 416 8.95 4.42 -17.43
C VAL A 416 9.26 4.50 -18.92
N GLN A 417 10.46 4.10 -19.34
CA GLN A 417 10.89 4.15 -20.74
C GLN A 417 10.05 3.22 -21.62
N GLU A 418 9.79 1.99 -21.18
CA GLU A 418 8.94 1.06 -21.92
C GLU A 418 7.51 1.56 -22.04
N VAL A 419 6.94 2.11 -20.96
CA VAL A 419 5.59 2.68 -21.01
C VAL A 419 5.56 3.84 -21.99
N ARG A 420 6.50 4.79 -21.91
CA ARG A 420 6.62 5.91 -22.86
C ARG A 420 6.71 5.45 -24.32
N ALA A 421 7.43 4.36 -24.57
CA ALA A 421 7.63 3.83 -25.92
C ALA A 421 6.42 3.10 -26.49
N THR A 422 5.52 2.56 -25.66
CA THR A 422 4.39 1.75 -26.15
C THR A 422 3.02 2.37 -25.93
N GLU A 423 2.95 3.36 -25.04
CA GLU A 423 1.69 3.93 -24.56
C GLU A 423 1.45 5.27 -25.26
N TYR A 424 0.63 5.22 -26.31
CA TYR A 424 0.31 6.36 -27.17
C TYR A 424 -1.06 7.00 -26.84
N ARG A 425 -1.75 6.50 -25.82
CA ARG A 425 -3.07 6.99 -25.40
C ARG A 425 -2.96 8.34 -24.67
N GLU A 426 -3.99 9.15 -24.81
CA GLU A 426 -4.08 10.56 -24.37
C GLU A 426 -3.66 10.76 -22.90
N THR A 427 -4.08 9.86 -22.02
CA THR A 427 -3.80 9.90 -20.57
C THR A 427 -2.31 9.82 -20.19
N TRP A 428 -1.45 9.31 -21.07
CA TRP A 428 0.00 9.23 -20.83
C TRP A 428 0.80 10.32 -21.55
N MET A 429 0.18 11.06 -22.48
CA MET A 429 0.84 12.08 -23.28
C MET A 429 1.59 13.13 -22.42
N PRO A 430 1.02 13.68 -21.33
CA PRO A 430 1.71 14.67 -20.49
C PRO A 430 2.97 14.12 -19.81
N ARG A 431 2.99 12.81 -19.56
CA ARG A 431 4.03 12.12 -18.78
C ARG A 431 5.23 11.64 -19.63
N ARG A 432 5.14 11.81 -20.96
CA ARG A 432 6.22 11.47 -21.90
C ARG A 432 7.25 12.59 -22.08
N SER A 433 6.92 13.83 -21.73
CA SER A 433 7.86 14.93 -21.87
C SER A 433 8.91 14.93 -20.76
N GLU A 434 10.19 14.93 -21.15
CA GLU A 434 11.33 15.15 -20.24
C GLU A 434 11.49 16.63 -19.84
N SER A 435 10.77 17.54 -20.50
CA SER A 435 10.96 18.99 -20.33
C SER A 435 10.13 19.60 -19.21
N TYR A 436 9.28 18.83 -18.53
CA TYR A 436 8.46 19.37 -17.45
C TYR A 436 9.32 19.64 -16.22
N LYS A 437 9.74 20.90 -16.08
CA LYS A 437 10.23 21.46 -14.83
C LYS A 437 9.15 22.41 -14.34
N LYS A 438 8.54 22.07 -13.21
CA LYS A 438 7.68 23.00 -12.48
C LYS A 438 8.52 24.25 -12.18
N ASP A 439 8.16 25.40 -12.76
CA ASP A 439 8.85 26.65 -12.50
C ASP A 439 8.48 27.12 -11.08
N LEU A 440 9.22 26.59 -10.12
CA LEU A 440 9.10 26.91 -8.70
C LEU A 440 9.24 28.41 -8.45
N SER A 441 10.01 29.13 -9.29
CA SER A 441 10.21 30.57 -9.17
C SER A 441 8.95 31.35 -9.54
N LEU A 442 8.21 30.90 -10.54
CA LEU A 442 6.94 31.49 -10.93
C LEU A 442 5.86 31.25 -9.86
N LEU A 443 5.77 30.03 -9.34
CA LEU A 443 4.85 29.70 -8.24
C LEU A 443 5.18 30.48 -6.97
N GLN A 444 6.46 30.66 -6.64
CA GLN A 444 6.88 31.53 -5.53
C GLN A 444 6.44 32.98 -5.73
N ARG A 445 6.59 33.52 -6.95
CA ARG A 445 6.15 34.89 -7.26
C ARG A 445 4.64 35.05 -7.11
N ILE A 446 3.86 34.10 -7.62
CA ILE A 446 2.40 34.11 -7.51
C ILE A 446 1.97 33.97 -6.04
N GLY A 447 2.57 33.04 -5.30
CA GLY A 447 2.29 32.86 -3.87
C GLY A 447 2.66 34.10 -3.03
N ALA A 448 3.80 34.72 -3.31
CA ALA A 448 4.22 35.95 -2.63
C ALA A 448 3.26 37.12 -2.91
N ALA A 449 2.74 37.23 -4.14
CA ALA A 449 1.71 38.21 -4.47
C ALA A 449 0.41 37.95 -3.72
N LEU A 450 -0.07 36.70 -3.67
CA LEU A 450 -1.27 36.33 -2.89
C LEU A 450 -1.11 36.67 -1.41
N ILE A 451 0.04 36.36 -0.81
CA ILE A 451 0.29 36.69 0.61
C ILE A 451 0.25 38.20 0.83
N ARG A 452 0.94 38.97 -0.02
CA ARG A 452 1.03 40.42 0.12
C ARG A 452 -0.31 41.12 -0.13
N ASP A 453 -0.99 40.75 -1.21
CA ASP A 453 -2.12 41.51 -1.75
C ASP A 453 -3.48 41.03 -1.21
N PHE A 454 -3.55 39.78 -0.74
CA PHE A 454 -4.77 39.21 -0.17
C PHE A 454 -4.62 38.87 1.31
N TYR A 455 -3.66 38.03 1.69
CA TYR A 455 -3.59 37.52 3.08
C TYR A 455 -3.23 38.61 4.10
N LEU A 456 -2.28 39.48 3.77
CA LEU A 456 -1.87 40.61 4.62
C LEU A 456 -2.78 41.83 4.46
N ALA A 457 -3.60 41.87 3.40
CA ALA A 457 -4.62 42.88 3.22
C ALA A 457 -5.75 42.60 4.22
N LYS A 458 -5.92 43.49 5.20
CA LYS A 458 -6.92 43.31 6.26
C LYS A 458 -8.32 43.23 5.65
N PRO A 459 -9.12 42.18 5.97
CA PRO A 459 -10.48 42.08 5.49
C PRO A 459 -11.30 43.29 5.96
N PRO A 460 -12.22 43.81 5.15
CA PRO A 460 -13.02 44.95 5.52
C PRO A 460 -13.94 44.60 6.70
N THR A 461 -13.83 45.35 7.79
CA THR A 461 -14.62 45.21 9.00
C THR A 461 -15.52 46.43 9.21
N GLY A 462 -16.70 46.22 9.80
CA GLY A 462 -17.67 47.29 10.06
C GLY A 462 -18.80 47.37 9.04
N PRO A 463 -19.60 48.46 9.07
CA PRO A 463 -20.76 48.62 8.20
C PRO A 463 -20.35 48.65 6.72
N LYS A 464 -21.19 48.04 5.87
CA LYS A 464 -20.99 47.91 4.43
C LYS A 464 -21.18 49.26 3.72
N ASN A 465 -20.21 50.15 3.89
CA ASN A 465 -20.14 51.48 3.27
C ASN A 465 -19.20 51.47 2.05
N THR A 466 -19.01 52.64 1.42
CA THR A 466 -18.15 52.79 0.24
C THR A 466 -16.69 52.37 0.47
N ASP A 467 -16.17 52.60 1.68
CA ASP A 467 -14.83 52.16 2.07
C ASP A 467 -14.74 50.63 2.21
N TRP A 468 -15.79 50.00 2.74
CA TRP A 468 -15.91 48.54 2.81
C TRP A 468 -15.91 47.92 1.41
N LEU A 469 -16.72 48.47 0.49
CA LEU A 469 -16.79 48.04 -0.91
C LEU A 469 -15.43 48.18 -1.61
N THR A 470 -14.76 49.32 -1.44
CA THR A 470 -13.45 49.57 -2.04
C THR A 470 -12.42 48.54 -1.58
N ARG A 471 -12.36 48.25 -0.27
CA ARG A 471 -11.46 47.23 0.29
C ARG A 471 -11.82 45.81 -0.12
N SER A 472 -13.12 45.50 -0.21
CA SER A 472 -13.59 44.20 -0.72
C SER A 472 -13.19 44.00 -2.19
N GLY A 473 -13.31 45.04 -3.02
CA GLY A 473 -12.88 45.02 -4.42
C GLY A 473 -11.39 44.76 -4.57
N VAL A 474 -10.55 45.38 -3.74
CA VAL A 474 -9.09 45.11 -3.73
C VAL A 474 -8.79 43.63 -3.44
N LEU A 475 -9.49 43.02 -2.46
CA LEU A 475 -9.30 41.61 -2.12
C LEU A 475 -9.80 40.67 -3.24
N HIS A 476 -10.94 41.01 -3.87
CA HIS A 476 -11.46 40.27 -5.02
C HIS A 476 -10.44 40.29 -6.18
N THR A 477 -9.97 41.48 -6.56
CA THR A 477 -8.95 41.61 -7.61
C THR A 477 -7.68 40.83 -7.30
N ALA A 478 -7.24 40.80 -6.03
CA ALA A 478 -6.07 40.02 -5.63
C ALA A 478 -6.29 38.50 -5.82
N ILE A 479 -7.46 37.96 -5.46
CA ILE A 479 -7.83 36.56 -5.69
C ILE A 479 -7.96 36.26 -7.18
N GLU A 480 -8.59 37.14 -7.96
CA GLU A 480 -8.78 36.95 -9.40
C GLU A 480 -7.44 36.87 -10.14
N ASN A 481 -6.53 37.79 -9.83
CA ASN A 481 -5.17 37.80 -10.38
C ASN A 481 -4.41 36.52 -10.02
N PHE A 482 -4.59 36.00 -8.80
CA PHE A 482 -4.01 34.73 -8.39
C PHE A 482 -4.53 33.58 -9.26
N TRP A 483 -5.85 33.43 -9.38
CA TRP A 483 -6.44 32.35 -10.17
C TRP A 483 -6.17 32.49 -11.66
N GLU A 484 -6.12 33.70 -12.20
CA GLU A 484 -5.72 33.94 -13.59
C GLU A 484 -4.28 33.49 -13.84
N SER A 485 -3.35 33.80 -12.91
CA SER A 485 -1.96 33.35 -12.99
C SER A 485 -1.85 31.83 -12.91
N ILE A 486 -2.63 31.17 -12.03
CA ILE A 486 -2.70 29.71 -11.94
C ILE A 486 -3.25 29.10 -13.23
N ARG A 487 -4.33 29.64 -13.79
CA ARG A 487 -4.88 29.19 -15.07
C ARG A 487 -3.90 29.36 -16.21
N GLY A 488 -3.14 30.46 -16.23
CA GLY A 488 -2.07 30.70 -17.20
C GLY A 488 -1.01 29.60 -17.15
N ILE A 489 -0.52 29.26 -15.96
CA ILE A 489 0.44 28.16 -15.77
C ILE A 489 -0.14 26.84 -16.27
N VAL A 490 -1.36 26.52 -15.83
CA VAL A 490 -1.99 25.24 -16.18
C VAL A 490 -2.24 25.15 -17.68
N ARG A 491 -2.60 26.26 -18.33
CA ARG A 491 -2.77 26.35 -19.79
C ARG A 491 -1.44 26.23 -20.53
N ASP A 492 -0.37 26.85 -20.06
CA ASP A 492 0.97 26.70 -20.66
C ASP A 492 1.50 25.28 -20.47
N GLU A 493 1.24 24.69 -19.31
CA GLU A 493 1.58 23.31 -18.97
C GLU A 493 0.85 22.35 -19.91
N PHE A 494 -0.47 22.50 -20.11
CA PHE A 494 -1.24 21.62 -20.99
C PHE A 494 -1.11 21.95 -22.48
N GLY A 495 -0.89 23.22 -22.84
CA GLY A 495 -0.73 23.69 -24.22
C GLY A 495 0.58 23.28 -24.87
N GLY A 496 1.58 22.87 -24.07
CA GLY A 496 2.80 22.19 -24.55
C GLY A 496 2.57 20.74 -25.01
N PHE A 497 1.37 20.19 -24.83
CA PHE A 497 1.00 18.85 -25.26
C PHE A 497 -0.06 18.88 -26.37
N ALA A 498 -0.34 17.73 -27.00
CA ALA A 498 -1.31 17.60 -28.08
C ALA A 498 -2.78 17.60 -27.59
N PHE A 499 -3.10 18.30 -26.49
CA PHE A 499 -4.50 18.50 -26.09
C PHE A 499 -5.19 19.47 -27.05
N SER A 500 -6.44 19.18 -27.37
CA SER A 500 -7.33 20.15 -27.98
C SER A 500 -7.62 21.30 -26.99
N SER A 501 -7.90 22.49 -27.51
CA SER A 501 -8.29 23.65 -26.68
C SER A 501 -9.45 23.30 -25.74
N THR A 502 -10.41 22.51 -26.22
CA THR A 502 -11.58 22.07 -25.46
C THR A 502 -11.24 21.18 -24.27
N GLU A 503 -10.23 20.32 -24.37
CA GLU A 503 -9.80 19.48 -23.24
C GLU A 503 -9.06 20.31 -22.18
N VAL A 504 -8.22 21.25 -22.63
CA VAL A 504 -7.54 22.18 -21.72
C VAL A 504 -8.57 23.03 -20.97
N ASP A 505 -9.59 23.53 -21.66
CA ASP A 505 -10.66 24.32 -21.04
C ASP A 505 -11.47 23.50 -20.02
N SER A 506 -11.78 22.24 -20.32
CA SER A 506 -12.45 21.34 -19.37
C SER A 506 -11.61 21.07 -18.11
N LEU A 507 -10.30 20.86 -18.25
CA LEU A 507 -9.40 20.68 -17.11
C LEU A 507 -9.30 21.95 -16.25
N LEU A 508 -9.43 23.13 -16.86
CA LEU A 508 -9.38 24.43 -16.18
C LEU A 508 -10.68 24.76 -15.43
N GLU A 509 -11.79 24.06 -15.65
CA GLU A 509 -13.06 24.34 -14.96
C GLU A 509 -12.92 24.34 -13.44
N VAL A 510 -12.12 23.40 -12.89
CA VAL A 510 -11.89 23.25 -11.44
C VAL A 510 -11.25 24.50 -10.81
N VAL A 511 -10.40 25.20 -11.56
CA VAL A 511 -9.73 26.44 -11.12
C VAL A 511 -10.37 27.70 -11.72
N SER A 512 -11.57 27.57 -12.28
CA SER A 512 -12.34 28.63 -12.92
C SER A 512 -13.71 28.86 -12.26
N ALA A 513 -13.89 28.39 -11.01
CA ALA A 513 -15.16 28.57 -10.29
C ALA A 513 -15.60 30.04 -10.19
N ASN A 514 -14.64 30.97 -10.09
CA ASN A 514 -14.89 32.42 -10.07
C ASN A 514 -15.39 32.98 -11.41
N LEU A 515 -15.33 32.21 -12.50
CA LEU A 515 -15.84 32.56 -13.82
C LEU A 515 -17.21 31.91 -14.10
N SER A 516 -17.73 31.12 -13.16
CA SER A 516 -19.04 30.48 -13.32
C SER A 516 -20.16 31.53 -13.36
N ALA A 517 -21.20 31.26 -14.14
CA ALA A 517 -22.37 32.13 -14.23
C ALA A 517 -23.05 32.32 -12.85
N GLU A 518 -23.02 31.29 -12.01
CA GLU A 518 -23.57 31.32 -10.65
C GLU A 518 -22.81 32.30 -9.76
N TYR A 519 -21.47 32.25 -9.79
CA TYR A 519 -20.62 33.17 -9.03
C TYR A 519 -20.83 34.62 -9.47
N LEU A 520 -20.80 34.90 -10.77
CA LEU A 520 -20.99 36.24 -11.32
C LEU A 520 -22.39 36.80 -11.00
N GLN A 521 -23.44 35.98 -11.04
CA GLN A 521 -24.78 36.39 -10.62
C GLN A 521 -24.85 36.70 -9.12
N GLN A 522 -24.16 35.92 -8.29
CA GLN A 522 -24.14 36.14 -6.85
C GLN A 522 -23.39 37.42 -6.49
N GLU A 523 -22.28 37.71 -7.16
CA GLU A 523 -21.54 38.96 -7.01
C GLU A 523 -22.37 40.17 -7.44
N GLN A 524 -23.01 40.11 -8.62
CA GLN A 524 -23.89 41.17 -9.11
C GLN A 524 -25.07 41.45 -8.18
N ARG A 525 -25.70 40.41 -7.61
CA ARG A 525 -26.76 40.57 -6.59
C ARG A 525 -26.22 41.21 -5.32
N THR A 526 -25.05 40.78 -4.86
CA THR A 526 -24.42 41.33 -3.65
C THR A 526 -24.07 42.82 -3.84
N GLU A 527 -23.57 43.21 -5.01
CA GLU A 527 -23.31 44.62 -5.34
C GLU A 527 -24.60 45.44 -5.46
N ALA A 528 -25.66 44.89 -6.06
CA ALA A 528 -26.96 45.55 -6.17
C ALA A 528 -27.60 45.79 -4.81
N ASP A 529 -27.66 44.76 -3.95
CA ASP A 529 -28.20 44.83 -2.60
C ASP A 529 -27.42 45.84 -1.72
N LEU A 530 -26.14 46.02 -1.98
CA LEU A 530 -25.29 46.98 -1.27
C LEU A 530 -25.53 48.43 -1.71
N ARG A 531 -25.75 48.65 -3.01
CA ARG A 531 -26.08 49.98 -3.56
C ARG A 531 -27.44 50.46 -3.08
N ASP A 532 -28.44 49.57 -3.03
CA ASP A 532 -29.79 49.92 -2.57
C ASP A 532 -29.86 50.20 -1.05
N ASN A 533 -28.91 49.69 -0.26
CA ASN A 533 -28.81 49.94 1.18
C ASN A 533 -27.93 51.15 1.56
N THR A 534 -27.28 51.81 0.61
CA THR A 534 -26.46 53.04 0.85
C THR A 534 -27.07 54.34 0.31
N THR A 535 -28.17 54.25 -0.43
CA THR A 535 -29.10 55.36 -0.73
C THR A 535 -30.17 55.50 0.33
#